data_AF-A0A414ZIA7-F1
#
_entry.id   AF-A0A414ZIA7-F1
#
_cell.length_a   1.000
_cell.length_b   1.000
_cell.length_c   1.000
_cell.angle_alpha   90.00
_cell.angle_beta   90.00
_cell.angle_gamma   90.00
#
_symmetry.space_group_name_H-M   'P 1'
#
loop_
_entity.id
_entity.type
_entity.pdbx_description
1 polymer ?
#
loop_
_entity_poly.entity_id
_entity_poly.type
_entity_poly.pdbx_seq_one_letter_code
_entity_poly.pdbx_strand_id
1 'polypeptide(L)'
;MKIILSPAKKMIVDTDNLAPVELPVYIDKTAEVLNWMKSKSKEELKAIWKCNDKIAEQNFNRLENMDLYNRLTPAVLAYEGIAFQYMAPSVFENSQFEYVQNHLRILSAFYGILKPMDGVTPYRLEMQAKVGIGDAKNLYEYWGELLYRPVIDDSRIIINLASKEYSKCIEKYLTP
;
A
#
# COMPACT_ATOMS: atom_id res chain seq x y z
N MET A 1 -16.32 -12.58 -0.22
CA MET A 1 -15.66 -12.26 -1.49
C MET A 1 -14.81 -11.02 -1.30
N LYS A 2 -13.53 -11.08 -1.69
CA LYS A 2 -12.63 -9.93 -1.75
C LYS A 2 -12.11 -9.67 -3.16
N ILE A 3 -11.86 -8.41 -3.46
CA ILE A 3 -11.18 -7.92 -4.65
C ILE A 3 -9.80 -7.46 -4.21
N ILE A 4 -8.75 -7.87 -4.92
CA ILE A 4 -7.38 -7.38 -4.66
C ILE A 4 -6.90 -6.48 -5.79
N LEU A 5 -6.27 -5.36 -5.42
CA LEU A 5 -5.61 -4.44 -6.35
C LEU A 5 -4.14 -4.25 -6.00
N SER A 6 -3.33 -4.02 -7.04
CA SER A 6 -1.99 -3.47 -6.86
C SER A 6 -2.05 -1.99 -6.47
N PRO A 7 -1.06 -1.48 -5.71
CA PRO A 7 -0.95 -0.06 -5.44
C PRO A 7 -0.51 0.69 -6.70
N ALA A 8 -0.70 2.00 -6.70
CA ALA A 8 -0.13 2.88 -7.72
C ALA A 8 1.20 3.49 -7.25
N LYS A 9 2.06 3.80 -8.22
CA LYS A 9 3.37 4.42 -8.00
C LYS A 9 3.27 5.90 -7.64
N LYS A 10 2.28 6.59 -8.19
CA LYS A 10 2.00 8.00 -7.92
C LYS A 10 0.97 8.05 -6.80
N MET A 11 1.23 8.90 -5.83
CA MET A 11 0.32 9.16 -4.72
C MET A 11 0.22 10.66 -4.47
N ILE A 12 -0.98 11.08 -4.09
CA ILE A 12 -1.31 12.46 -3.74
C ILE A 12 -1.61 12.57 -2.24
N VAL A 13 -1.55 13.80 -1.74
CA VAL A 13 -2.09 14.17 -0.43
C VAL A 13 -3.37 14.93 -0.69
N ASP A 14 -4.43 14.49 -0.05
CA ASP A 14 -5.74 15.13 -0.02
C ASP A 14 -6.24 15.10 1.43
N THR A 15 -6.16 16.24 2.10
CA THR A 15 -6.60 16.43 3.48
C THR A 15 -7.88 17.26 3.58
N ASP A 16 -8.40 17.74 2.45
CA ASP A 16 -9.46 18.74 2.41
C ASP A 16 -10.82 18.12 2.09
N ASN A 17 -10.84 16.90 1.53
CA ASN A 17 -12.08 16.23 1.13
C ASN A 17 -12.61 15.30 2.22
N LEU A 18 -12.01 14.11 2.36
CA LEU A 18 -12.55 13.02 3.19
C LEU A 18 -11.50 12.54 4.18
N ALA A 19 -11.87 12.50 5.46
CA ALA A 19 -11.02 11.96 6.50
C ALA A 19 -10.94 10.43 6.40
N PRO A 20 -9.78 9.82 6.68
CA PRO A 20 -9.68 8.37 6.85
C PRO A 20 -10.55 7.87 8.00
N VAL A 21 -10.98 6.60 7.90
CA VAL A 21 -11.80 5.95 8.94
C VAL A 21 -10.94 5.27 9.98
N GLU A 22 -9.82 4.67 9.57
CA GLU A 22 -8.94 3.89 10.43
C GLU A 22 -7.48 4.00 9.97
N LEU A 23 -6.55 3.59 10.83
CA LEU A 23 -5.15 3.40 10.44
C LEU A 23 -4.97 2.04 9.76
N PRO A 24 -3.93 1.88 8.92
CA PRO A 24 -3.57 0.60 8.34
C PRO A 24 -3.47 -0.50 9.41
N VAL A 25 -4.01 -1.69 9.11
CA VAL A 25 -4.05 -2.82 10.06
C VAL A 25 -2.66 -3.26 10.56
N TYR A 26 -1.61 -2.99 9.78
CA TYR A 26 -0.22 -3.31 10.11
C TYR A 26 0.63 -2.06 10.33
N ILE A 27 0.10 -1.06 11.04
CA ILE A 27 0.80 0.21 11.28
C ILE A 27 2.15 0.04 12.01
N ASP A 28 2.25 -0.88 12.97
CA ASP A 28 3.50 -1.13 13.70
C ASP A 28 4.59 -1.68 12.76
N LYS A 29 4.21 -2.61 11.87
CA LYS A 29 5.12 -3.12 10.82
C LYS A 29 5.46 -2.05 9.79
N THR A 30 4.50 -1.18 9.46
CA THR A 30 4.76 -0.02 8.61
C THR A 30 5.82 0.90 9.23
N ALA A 31 5.77 1.09 10.56
CA ALA A 31 6.79 1.86 11.28
C ALA A 31 8.17 1.19 11.24
N GLU A 32 8.26 -0.15 11.32
CA GLU A 32 9.51 -0.88 11.09
C GLU A 32 10.07 -0.63 9.68
N VAL A 33 9.22 -0.70 8.64
CA VAL A 33 9.61 -0.42 7.26
C VAL A 33 10.07 1.03 7.11
N LEU A 34 9.37 1.98 7.73
CA LEU A 34 9.75 3.40 7.73
C LEU A 34 11.12 3.62 8.39
N ASN A 35 11.35 3.04 9.56
CA ASN A 35 12.63 3.14 10.27
C ASN A 35 13.78 2.54 9.45
N TRP A 36 13.54 1.39 8.81
CA TRP A 36 14.48 0.80 7.88
C TRP A 36 14.78 1.73 6.70
N MET A 37 13.76 2.37 6.09
CA MET A 37 13.98 3.34 5.01
C MET A 37 14.78 4.56 5.48
N LYS A 38 14.48 5.09 6.68
CA LYS A 38 15.19 6.23 7.28
C LYS A 38 16.65 5.90 7.64
N SER A 39 16.98 4.61 7.82
CA SER A 39 18.36 4.19 8.10
C SER A 39 19.25 4.07 6.86
N LYS A 40 18.72 4.31 5.66
CA LYS A 40 19.46 4.19 4.38
C LYS A 40 19.97 5.53 3.90
N SER A 41 21.09 5.50 3.18
CA SER A 41 21.58 6.69 2.48
C SER A 41 20.65 7.07 1.32
N LYS A 42 20.73 8.32 0.86
CA LYS A 42 19.98 8.80 -0.30
C LYS A 42 20.33 8.00 -1.56
N GLU A 43 21.60 7.62 -1.72
CA GLU A 43 22.09 6.80 -2.83
C GLU A 43 21.50 5.40 -2.80
N GLU A 44 21.47 4.75 -1.63
CA GLU A 44 20.85 3.44 -1.43
C GLU A 44 19.35 3.49 -1.76
N LEU A 45 18.62 4.47 -1.22
CA LEU A 45 17.19 4.66 -1.46
C LEU A 45 16.90 4.92 -2.95
N LYS A 46 17.69 5.76 -3.62
CA LYS A 46 17.55 6.02 -5.06
C LYS A 46 17.73 4.74 -5.88
N ALA A 47 18.73 3.92 -5.52
CA ALA A 47 18.97 2.62 -6.16
C ALA A 47 17.81 1.64 -5.93
N ILE A 48 17.22 1.64 -4.74
CA ILE A 48 16.03 0.84 -4.40
C ILE A 48 14.82 1.29 -5.21
N TRP A 49 14.56 2.59 -5.29
CA TRP A 49 13.39 3.16 -5.96
C TRP A 49 13.46 3.11 -7.49
N LYS A 50 14.67 2.98 -8.06
CA LYS A 50 14.94 2.94 -9.51
C LYS A 50 14.20 4.04 -10.26
N CYS A 51 14.36 5.26 -9.78
CA CYS A 51 13.67 6.44 -10.29
C CYS A 51 14.66 7.54 -10.68
N ASN A 52 14.17 8.54 -11.41
CA ASN A 52 14.96 9.71 -11.77
C ASN A 52 15.18 10.64 -10.56
N ASP A 53 16.11 11.57 -10.71
CA ASP A 53 16.58 12.47 -9.65
C ASP A 53 15.46 13.32 -9.07
N LYS A 54 14.57 13.82 -9.93
CA LYS A 54 13.40 14.60 -9.52
C LYS A 54 12.46 13.80 -8.61
N ILE A 55 12.17 12.56 -8.96
CA ILE A 55 11.31 11.68 -8.15
C ILE A 55 12.05 11.27 -6.87
N ALA A 56 13.36 11.02 -6.93
CA ALA A 56 14.15 10.67 -5.76
C ALA A 56 14.13 11.81 -4.72
N GLU A 57 14.40 13.04 -5.14
CA GLU A 57 14.37 14.23 -4.28
C GLU A 57 13.00 14.43 -3.62
N GLN A 58 11.93 14.30 -4.40
CA GLN A 58 10.57 14.34 -3.85
C GLN A 58 10.34 13.29 -2.77
N ASN A 59 10.83 12.07 -2.97
CA ASN A 59 10.63 10.98 -2.00
C ASN A 59 11.57 11.07 -0.80
N PHE A 60 12.74 11.69 -0.91
CA PHE A 60 13.56 12.03 0.26
C PHE A 60 12.84 13.02 1.17
N ASN A 61 12.29 14.09 0.61
CA ASN A 61 11.54 15.08 1.37
C ASN A 61 10.29 14.47 2.03
N ARG A 62 9.59 13.57 1.32
CA ARG A 62 8.47 12.81 1.89
C ARG A 62 8.91 11.93 3.06
N LEU A 63 10.00 11.18 2.90
CA LEU A 63 10.51 10.26 3.93
C LEU A 63 10.95 11.01 5.20
N GLU A 64 11.62 12.14 5.04
CA GLU A 64 12.08 12.98 6.14
C GLU A 64 10.92 13.55 6.96
N ASN A 65 9.88 14.03 6.28
CA ASN A 65 8.71 14.67 6.90
C ASN A 65 7.53 13.72 7.13
N MET A 66 7.74 12.41 6.99
CA MET A 66 6.67 11.42 7.05
C MET A 66 6.10 11.33 8.47
N ASP A 67 4.78 11.52 8.57
CA ASP A 67 3.97 11.24 9.75
C ASP A 67 2.95 10.15 9.38
N LEU A 68 2.98 9.03 10.12
CA LEU A 68 2.09 7.89 9.88
C LEU A 68 0.72 8.03 10.55
N TYR A 69 0.53 9.04 11.39
CA TYR A 69 -0.63 9.16 12.27
C TYR A 69 -1.47 10.42 12.00
N ASN A 70 -0.89 11.46 11.39
CA ASN A 70 -1.56 12.72 11.14
C ASN A 70 -1.49 13.14 9.68
N ARG A 71 -2.46 13.98 9.25
CA ARG A 71 -2.56 14.53 7.88
C ARG A 71 -2.56 13.42 6.82
N LEU A 72 -3.41 12.44 7.05
CA LEU A 72 -3.52 11.23 6.25
C LEU A 72 -4.61 11.38 5.19
N THR A 73 -4.45 10.66 4.09
CA THR A 73 -5.43 10.58 2.99
C THR A 73 -5.97 9.15 2.91
N PRO A 74 -7.27 8.92 2.69
CA PRO A 74 -7.80 7.58 2.45
C PRO A 74 -7.06 6.87 1.30
N ALA A 75 -6.66 5.62 1.49
CA ALA A 75 -5.85 4.87 0.52
C ALA A 75 -6.43 4.89 -0.91
N VAL A 76 -7.75 4.74 -1.05
CA VAL A 76 -8.42 4.74 -2.36
C VAL A 76 -8.36 6.10 -3.07
N LEU A 77 -8.26 7.20 -2.32
CA LEU A 77 -8.11 8.56 -2.84
C LEU A 77 -6.63 8.94 -3.02
N ALA A 78 -5.74 8.34 -2.24
CA ALA A 78 -4.31 8.66 -2.27
C ALA A 78 -3.60 8.08 -3.50
N TYR A 79 -3.97 6.88 -3.95
CA TYR A 79 -3.32 6.23 -5.09
C TYR A 79 -3.80 6.79 -6.43
N GLU A 80 -2.85 7.24 -7.26
CA GLU A 80 -3.12 7.77 -8.59
C GLU A 80 -2.53 6.85 -9.66
N GLY A 81 -3.38 6.03 -10.26
CA GLY A 81 -3.01 5.13 -11.36
C GLY A 81 -4.26 4.70 -12.12
N ILE A 82 -4.07 4.03 -13.26
CA ILE A 82 -5.15 3.69 -14.20
C ILE A 82 -6.34 3.04 -13.49
N ALA A 83 -6.11 2.03 -12.64
CA ALA A 83 -7.18 1.34 -11.91
C ALA A 83 -7.99 2.28 -10.98
N PHE A 84 -7.32 3.20 -10.28
CA PHE A 84 -7.96 4.15 -9.38
C PHE A 84 -8.65 5.30 -10.14
N GLN A 85 -8.07 5.73 -11.26
CA GLN A 85 -8.66 6.74 -12.13
C GLN A 85 -9.97 6.25 -12.76
N TYR A 86 -9.99 5.02 -13.29
CA TYR A 86 -11.23 4.43 -13.83
C TYR A 86 -12.25 4.07 -12.74
N MET A 87 -11.79 3.78 -11.53
CA MET A 87 -12.66 3.60 -10.37
C MET A 87 -13.35 4.91 -9.97
N ALA A 88 -12.69 6.05 -10.16
CA ALA A 88 -13.18 7.39 -9.84
C ALA A 88 -13.75 7.54 -8.40
N PRO A 89 -12.96 7.21 -7.36
CA PRO A 89 -13.42 7.23 -5.98
C PRO A 89 -13.82 8.63 -5.47
N SER A 90 -13.38 9.70 -6.12
CA SER A 90 -13.73 11.08 -5.77
C SER A 90 -15.21 11.41 -5.99
N VAL A 91 -15.96 10.60 -6.75
CA VAL A 91 -17.40 10.77 -6.99
C VAL A 91 -18.24 9.67 -6.34
N PHE A 92 -17.65 8.87 -5.44
CA PHE A 92 -18.38 7.85 -4.70
C PHE A 92 -19.36 8.49 -3.72
N GLU A 93 -20.53 7.87 -3.61
CA GLU A 93 -21.44 8.10 -2.50
C GLU A 93 -21.13 7.09 -1.37
N ASN A 94 -21.80 7.25 -0.24
CA ASN A 94 -21.59 6.41 0.95
C ASN A 94 -21.71 4.91 0.64
N SER A 95 -22.64 4.52 -0.23
CA SER A 95 -22.86 3.11 -0.59
C SER A 95 -21.67 2.50 -1.34
N GLN A 96 -21.05 3.24 -2.26
CA GLN A 96 -19.86 2.77 -2.96
C GLN A 96 -18.66 2.71 -2.01
N PHE A 97 -18.49 3.71 -1.13
CA PHE A 97 -17.44 3.68 -0.09
C PHE A 97 -17.59 2.48 0.84
N GLU A 98 -18.81 2.20 1.31
CA GLU A 98 -19.10 1.03 2.15
C GLU A 98 -18.80 -0.27 1.40
N TYR A 99 -19.21 -0.38 0.14
CA TYR A 99 -18.94 -1.55 -0.69
C TYR A 99 -17.44 -1.79 -0.84
N VAL A 100 -16.67 -0.77 -1.25
CA VAL A 100 -15.22 -0.97 -1.42
C VAL A 100 -14.53 -1.20 -0.08
N GLN A 101 -14.94 -0.54 1.01
CA GLN A 101 -14.35 -0.76 2.33
C GLN A 101 -14.47 -2.23 2.77
N ASN A 102 -15.62 -2.84 2.46
CA ASN A 102 -15.89 -4.23 2.77
C ASN A 102 -15.23 -5.20 1.79
N HIS A 103 -15.19 -4.90 0.49
CA HIS A 103 -14.79 -5.88 -0.53
C HIS A 103 -13.40 -5.67 -1.12
N LEU A 104 -12.88 -4.45 -1.16
CA LEU A 104 -11.59 -4.15 -1.78
C LEU A 104 -10.44 -4.23 -0.77
N ARG A 105 -9.31 -4.80 -1.20
CA ARG A 105 -8.04 -4.76 -0.52
C ARG A 105 -6.95 -4.27 -1.47
N ILE A 106 -6.20 -3.26 -1.07
CA ILE A 106 -5.11 -2.69 -1.85
C ILE A 106 -3.80 -3.22 -1.26
N LEU A 107 -3.06 -4.01 -2.02
CA LEU A 107 -1.77 -4.54 -1.58
C LEU A 107 -0.72 -3.42 -1.56
N SER A 108 0.25 -3.50 -0.66
CA SER A 108 1.26 -2.46 -0.47
C SER A 108 2.58 -3.06 0.02
N ALA A 109 3.69 -2.64 -0.59
CA ALA A 109 5.02 -3.00 -0.10
C ALA A 109 5.38 -2.30 1.23
N PHE A 110 4.72 -1.17 1.54
CA PHE A 110 5.02 -0.34 2.70
C PHE A 110 4.01 -0.52 3.84
N TYR A 111 2.71 -0.60 3.51
CA TYR A 111 1.64 -0.81 4.47
C TYR A 111 1.19 -2.27 4.59
N GLY A 112 1.74 -3.17 3.76
CA GLY A 112 1.30 -4.55 3.65
C GLY A 112 0.00 -4.67 2.85
N ILE A 113 -1.12 -4.40 3.50
CA ILE A 113 -2.44 -4.42 2.86
C ILE A 113 -3.35 -3.39 3.50
N LEU A 114 -4.11 -2.71 2.65
CA LEU A 114 -4.94 -1.58 3.02
C LEU A 114 -6.40 -1.86 2.68
N LYS A 115 -7.30 -1.37 3.51
CA LYS A 115 -8.68 -1.08 3.09
C LYS A 115 -8.72 0.31 2.43
N PRO A 116 -9.73 0.57 1.57
CA PRO A 116 -9.92 1.86 0.90
C PRO A 116 -9.86 3.11 1.78
N MET A 117 -10.41 3.05 2.99
CA MET A 117 -10.50 4.16 3.93
C MET A 117 -9.39 4.20 5.00
N ASP A 118 -8.37 3.34 4.86
CA ASP A 118 -7.19 3.41 5.72
C ASP A 118 -6.40 4.68 5.42
N GLY A 119 -5.97 5.39 6.47
CA GLY A 119 -5.20 6.62 6.35
C GLY A 119 -3.76 6.35 5.94
N VAL A 120 -3.34 6.90 4.80
CA VAL A 120 -1.98 6.74 4.28
C VAL A 120 -1.32 8.07 4.00
N THR A 121 0.01 8.06 4.06
CA THR A 121 0.89 9.11 3.53
C THR A 121 1.66 8.59 2.30
N PRO A 122 1.94 9.45 1.29
CA PRO A 122 2.68 9.06 0.11
C PRO A 122 4.07 8.48 0.42
N TYR A 123 4.36 7.34 -0.18
CA TYR A 123 5.65 6.65 -0.08
C TYR A 123 6.14 6.19 -1.44
N ARG A 124 7.38 5.69 -1.48
CA ARG A 124 7.91 4.95 -2.63
C ARG A 124 8.56 3.66 -2.13
N LEU A 125 7.93 2.54 -2.42
CA LEU A 125 8.47 1.20 -2.21
C LEU A 125 7.68 0.22 -3.07
N GLU A 126 8.38 -0.67 -3.77
CA GLU A 126 7.76 -1.69 -4.61
C GLU A 126 8.09 -3.07 -4.05
N MET A 127 7.18 -4.03 -4.22
CA MET A 127 7.31 -5.35 -3.60
C MET A 127 8.52 -6.12 -4.17
N GLN A 128 8.89 -5.84 -5.42
CA GLN A 128 10.08 -6.38 -6.07
C GLN A 128 11.42 -5.80 -5.61
N ALA A 129 11.43 -4.83 -4.69
CA ALA A 129 12.67 -4.28 -4.15
C ALA A 129 13.49 -5.40 -3.47
N LYS A 130 14.76 -5.52 -3.86
CA LYS A 130 15.69 -6.54 -3.32
C LYS A 130 16.25 -6.08 -1.98
N VAL A 131 15.39 -6.02 -0.96
CA VAL A 131 15.71 -5.45 0.34
C VAL A 131 15.23 -6.34 1.48
N GLY A 132 16.08 -6.55 2.48
CA GLY A 132 15.72 -7.24 3.71
C GLY A 132 15.38 -6.25 4.82
N ILE A 133 14.41 -6.63 5.66
CA ILE A 133 13.96 -5.87 6.83
C ILE A 133 13.90 -6.84 8.01
N GLY A 134 14.65 -6.53 9.08
CA GLY A 134 14.90 -7.50 10.16
C GLY A 134 15.57 -8.77 9.62
N ASP A 135 15.03 -9.92 9.98
CA ASP A 135 15.53 -11.23 9.53
C ASP A 135 15.00 -11.68 8.15
N ALA A 136 14.03 -10.95 7.59
CA ALA A 136 13.46 -11.28 6.28
C ALA A 136 14.39 -10.87 5.15
N LYS A 137 14.62 -11.75 4.16
CA LYS A 137 15.56 -11.50 3.06
C LYS A 137 14.98 -10.60 1.97
N ASN A 138 13.66 -10.51 1.91
CA ASN A 138 12.92 -9.73 0.92
C ASN A 138 11.54 -9.33 1.47
N LEU A 139 10.85 -8.41 0.79
CA LEU A 139 9.53 -7.95 1.21
C LEU A 139 8.44 -9.04 1.12
N TYR A 140 8.61 -10.04 0.26
CA TYR A 140 7.68 -11.18 0.18
C TYR A 140 7.72 -12.05 1.44
N GLU A 141 8.92 -12.24 2.00
CA GLU A 141 9.13 -12.93 3.28
C GLU A 141 8.66 -12.06 4.45
N TYR A 142 9.03 -10.77 4.45
CA TYR A 142 8.67 -9.84 5.52
C TYR A 142 7.16 -9.78 5.75
N TRP A 143 6.39 -9.63 4.67
CA TRP A 143 4.94 -9.56 4.76
C TRP A 143 4.29 -10.94 4.85
N GLY A 144 4.86 -11.96 4.21
CA GLY A 144 4.48 -13.35 4.42
C GLY A 144 2.97 -13.58 4.28
N GLU A 145 2.38 -14.24 5.28
CA GLU A 145 0.94 -14.56 5.33
C GLU A 145 0.06 -13.38 5.76
N LEU A 146 0.67 -12.29 6.24
CA LEU A 146 -0.07 -11.10 6.69
C LEU A 146 -0.82 -10.45 5.54
N LEU A 147 -0.33 -10.59 4.31
CA LEU A 147 -1.06 -10.11 3.12
C LEU A 147 -2.30 -10.94 2.82
N TYR A 148 -2.31 -12.22 3.20
CA TYR A 148 -3.39 -13.15 2.88
C TYR A 148 -4.53 -13.08 3.89
N ARG A 149 -4.22 -12.98 5.18
CA ARG A 149 -5.22 -13.01 6.26
C ARG A 149 -6.37 -12.00 6.08
N PRO A 150 -6.16 -10.75 5.61
CA PRO A 150 -7.25 -9.78 5.41
C PRO A 150 -8.02 -9.95 4.10
N VAL A 151 -7.57 -10.83 3.21
CA VAL A 151 -8.18 -11.14 1.90
C VAL A 151 -9.09 -12.37 1.99
N ILE A 152 -8.83 -13.28 2.94
CA ILE A 152 -9.66 -14.47 3.10
C ILE A 152 -10.89 -14.18 3.97
N ASP A 153 -12.06 -14.57 3.48
CA ASP A 153 -13.32 -14.58 4.22
C ASP A 153 -14.07 -15.89 4.01
N ASP A 154 -15.22 -16.06 4.66
CA ASP A 154 -16.03 -17.28 4.61
C ASP A 154 -16.44 -17.68 3.19
N SER A 155 -16.53 -16.71 2.28
CA SER A 155 -16.89 -16.98 0.89
C SER A 155 -15.74 -17.61 0.12
N ARG A 156 -14.48 -17.47 0.57
CA ARG A 156 -13.27 -17.97 -0.10
C ARG A 156 -13.07 -17.50 -1.55
N ILE A 157 -13.86 -16.52 -2.03
CA ILE A 157 -13.77 -16.01 -3.41
C ILE A 157 -12.87 -14.77 -3.42
N ILE A 158 -11.84 -14.82 -4.26
CA ILE A 158 -10.93 -13.69 -4.51
C ILE A 158 -11.00 -13.33 -5.99
N ILE A 159 -11.40 -12.09 -6.27
CA ILE A 159 -11.27 -11.49 -7.60
C ILE A 159 -9.90 -10.82 -7.68
N ASN A 160 -9.01 -11.44 -8.45
CA ASN A 160 -7.64 -10.94 -8.63
C ASN A 160 -7.58 -9.89 -9.75
N LEU A 161 -7.47 -8.62 -9.38
CA LEU A 161 -7.19 -7.49 -10.28
C LEU A 161 -5.79 -6.90 -10.03
N ALA A 162 -4.94 -7.61 -9.28
CA ALA A 162 -3.58 -7.19 -8.99
C ALA A 162 -2.61 -7.69 -10.06
N SER A 163 -1.48 -6.99 -10.21
CA SER A 163 -0.35 -7.45 -11.01
C SER A 163 0.26 -8.72 -10.41
N LYS A 164 0.91 -9.54 -11.26
CA LYS A 164 1.63 -10.76 -10.82
C LYS A 164 2.68 -10.49 -9.74
N GLU A 165 3.23 -9.29 -9.69
CA GLU A 165 4.18 -8.87 -8.64
C GLU A 165 3.55 -9.01 -7.24
N TYR A 166 2.28 -8.63 -7.09
CA TYR A 166 1.55 -8.61 -5.84
C TYR A 166 0.66 -9.83 -5.66
N SER A 167 0.03 -10.34 -6.72
CA SER A 167 -0.91 -11.47 -6.60
C SER A 167 -0.24 -12.75 -6.13
N LYS A 168 1.03 -13.00 -6.49
CA LYS A 168 1.79 -14.17 -6.01
C LYS A 168 1.96 -14.20 -4.49
N CYS A 169 1.84 -13.05 -3.81
CA CYS A 169 1.85 -12.99 -2.35
C CYS A 169 0.61 -13.66 -1.74
N ILE A 170 -0.49 -13.70 -2.48
CA ILE A 170 -1.78 -14.24 -2.08
C ILE A 170 -1.94 -15.66 -2.61
N GLU A 171 -1.63 -15.88 -3.89
CA GLU A 171 -1.82 -17.16 -4.59
C GLU A 171 -1.14 -18.35 -3.89
N LYS A 172 0.03 -18.15 -3.27
CA LYS A 172 0.76 -19.21 -2.56
C LYS A 172 0.03 -19.80 -1.34
N TYR A 173 -1.02 -19.13 -0.85
CA TYR A 173 -1.83 -19.59 0.28
C TYR A 173 -3.19 -20.14 -0.16
N LEU A 174 -3.51 -20.10 -1.45
CA LEU A 174 -4.73 -20.70 -1.97
C LEU A 174 -4.52 -22.21 -2.03
N THR A 175 -5.33 -22.94 -1.26
CA THR A 175 -5.45 -24.38 -1.42
C THR A 175 -6.33 -24.68 -2.65
N PRO A 176 -6.01 -25.72 -3.45
CA PRO A 176 -6.88 -26.22 -4.51
C PRO A 176 -8.28 -26.56 -4.03
#